data_AF-A0A7J0DKG4-F1
#
_entry.id   AF-A0A7J0DKG4-F1
#
_cell.length_a   1.000
_cell.length_b   1.000
_cell.length_c   1.000
_cell.angle_alpha   90.00
_cell.angle_beta   90.00
_cell.angle_gamma   90.00
#
_symmetry.space_group_name_H-M   'P 1'
#
loop_
_entity.id
_entity.type
_entity.pdbx_description
1 polymer ?
#
loop_
_entity_poly.entity_id
_entity_poly.type
_entity_poly.pdbx_seq_one_letter_code
_entity_poly.pdbx_strand_id
1 'polypeptide(L)'
;MTTMASSTTLALTFKFSPSSIATRRLLSSHRTVHLSPFTKKTSLSLTSSQRINGFGPILPKRLRTVASPSQKPQSLTIVCAKGYKMKTHKSSAKRFRVTGSEKIMRRRAGKQHLLRKKNTRRRVRLSKMVQVDRSDYDNVIGALPYLKVNRQK
;
A
#
# COMPACT_ATOMS: atom_id res chain seq x y z
N MET A 1 -63.18 -21.20 32.55
CA MET A 1 -62.96 -21.96 31.29
C MET A 1 -61.85 -21.26 30.52
N THR A 2 -60.62 -21.77 30.56
CA THR A 2 -59.45 -21.18 29.89
C THR A 2 -58.99 -22.12 28.76
N THR A 3 -59.10 -21.69 27.51
CA THR A 3 -58.62 -22.43 26.34
C THR A 3 -57.19 -21.99 25.99
N MET A 4 -56.29 -22.97 25.86
CA MET A 4 -54.88 -22.83 25.50
C MET A 4 -54.72 -22.68 23.98
N ALA A 5 -53.88 -21.72 23.54
CA ALA A 5 -53.49 -21.57 22.14
C ALA A 5 -52.27 -22.46 21.82
N SER A 6 -52.38 -23.29 20.77
CA SER A 6 -51.30 -24.15 20.26
C SER A 6 -50.54 -23.44 19.14
N SER A 7 -49.20 -23.45 19.19
CA SER A 7 -48.33 -22.89 18.15
C SER A 7 -47.47 -23.98 17.50
N THR A 8 -47.73 -24.24 16.22
CA THR A 8 -47.03 -25.24 15.40
C THR A 8 -45.68 -24.70 14.92
N THR A 9 -44.58 -25.40 15.18
CA THR A 9 -43.25 -25.08 14.67
C THR A 9 -42.84 -26.06 13.57
N LEU A 10 -42.49 -25.55 12.38
CA LEU A 10 -41.92 -26.34 11.29
C LEU A 10 -40.39 -26.25 11.33
N ALA A 11 -39.72 -27.39 11.43
CA ALA A 11 -38.26 -27.49 11.37
C ALA A 11 -37.83 -28.01 9.99
N LEU A 12 -36.99 -27.25 9.28
CA LEU A 12 -36.35 -27.67 8.03
C LEU A 12 -34.90 -28.04 8.30
N THR A 13 -34.57 -29.32 8.19
CA THR A 13 -33.21 -29.85 8.35
C THR A 13 -32.51 -29.92 6.99
N PHE A 14 -31.49 -29.09 6.79
CA PHE A 14 -30.53 -29.24 5.68
C PHE A 14 -29.36 -30.13 6.13
N LYS A 15 -29.25 -31.33 5.54
CA LYS A 15 -28.09 -32.22 5.70
C LYS A 15 -26.98 -31.78 4.75
N PHE A 16 -25.89 -31.23 5.29
CA PHE A 16 -24.68 -30.92 4.53
C PHE A 16 -23.56 -31.85 5.00
N SER A 17 -23.20 -32.82 4.15
CA SER A 17 -22.09 -33.75 4.39
C SER A 17 -20.80 -33.17 3.79
N PRO A 18 -19.78 -32.79 4.57
CA PRO A 18 -18.48 -32.44 4.01
C PRO A 18 -17.63 -33.70 3.79
N SER A 19 -16.95 -33.71 2.65
CA SER A 19 -16.00 -34.72 2.18
C SER A 19 -14.72 -34.80 3.03
N SER A 20 -14.12 -35.98 2.96
CA SER A 20 -13.04 -36.57 3.78
C SER A 20 -11.76 -35.74 3.99
N ILE A 21 -11.23 -35.90 5.19
CA ILE A 21 -9.95 -35.39 5.73
C ILE A 21 -8.76 -36.07 5.06
N ALA A 22 -7.83 -35.28 4.50
CA ALA A 22 -6.49 -35.74 4.14
C ALA A 22 -5.48 -35.22 5.18
N THR A 23 -4.79 -36.15 5.84
CA THR A 23 -3.73 -35.91 6.82
C THR A 23 -2.43 -35.50 6.12
N ARG A 24 -1.86 -34.34 6.47
CA ARG A 24 -0.46 -34.00 6.14
C ARG A 24 0.36 -33.90 7.42
N ARG A 25 1.40 -34.73 7.48
CA ARG A 25 2.38 -34.85 8.56
C ARG A 25 3.19 -33.56 8.71
N LEU A 26 3.51 -33.25 9.96
CA LEU A 26 4.41 -32.20 10.42
C LEU A 26 5.86 -32.51 9.98
N LEU A 27 6.59 -31.48 9.54
CA LEU A 27 8.05 -31.50 9.57
C LEU A 27 8.54 -30.17 10.17
N SER A 28 9.05 -30.26 11.39
CA SER A 28 9.75 -29.20 12.10
C SER A 28 11.13 -29.00 11.48
N SER A 29 11.48 -27.76 11.14
CA SER A 29 12.87 -27.38 10.98
C SER A 29 13.09 -26.03 11.67
N HIS A 30 13.75 -26.09 12.82
CA HIS A 30 14.18 -24.93 13.58
C HIS A 30 15.40 -24.35 12.85
N ARG A 31 15.21 -23.25 12.12
CA ARG A 31 16.31 -22.51 11.51
C ARG A 31 16.66 -21.33 12.40
N THR A 32 17.67 -21.52 13.24
CA THR A 32 18.35 -20.48 14.02
C THR A 32 19.01 -19.50 13.06
N VAL A 33 18.73 -18.20 13.22
CA VAL A 33 19.36 -17.11 12.46
C VAL A 33 20.32 -16.40 13.41
N HIS A 34 21.61 -16.58 13.21
CA HIS A 34 22.67 -15.91 13.97
C HIS A 34 23.09 -14.65 13.20
N LEU A 35 22.88 -13.47 13.80
CA LEU A 35 23.31 -12.19 13.25
C LEU A 35 24.64 -11.80 13.90
N SER A 36 25.71 -11.76 13.10
CA SER A 36 27.01 -11.22 13.50
C SER A 36 27.06 -9.70 13.28
N PRO A 37 27.54 -8.91 14.25
CA PRO A 37 27.82 -7.50 14.02
C PRO A 37 29.21 -7.37 13.39
N PHE A 38 29.35 -6.56 12.33
CA PHE A 38 30.68 -6.16 11.87
C PHE A 38 30.72 -4.69 11.46
N THR A 39 31.71 -4.01 12.01
CA THR A 39 31.92 -2.57 12.02
C THR A 39 32.81 -2.10 10.87
N LYS A 40 32.44 -0.95 10.30
CA LYS A 40 33.24 0.14 9.68
C LYS A 40 34.54 -0.17 8.88
N LYS A 41 34.49 0.26 7.62
CA LYS A 41 35.48 1.02 6.80
C LYS A 41 36.92 0.48 6.64
N THR A 42 37.31 0.21 5.39
CA THR A 42 38.58 0.69 4.78
C THR A 42 38.52 0.57 3.26
N SER A 43 38.81 1.68 2.56
CA SER A 43 39.08 1.74 1.12
C SER A 43 40.49 1.23 0.83
N LEU A 44 40.66 0.29 -0.10
CA LEU A 44 41.97 0.00 -0.69
C LEU A 44 41.84 -0.13 -2.21
N SER A 45 42.57 0.78 -2.86
CA SER A 45 42.77 0.93 -4.30
C SER A 45 43.60 -0.24 -4.83
N LEU A 46 43.04 -1.05 -5.73
CA LEU A 46 43.80 -2.06 -6.45
C LEU A 46 44.41 -1.43 -7.71
N THR A 47 45.60 -0.87 -7.53
CA THR A 47 46.53 -0.59 -8.62
C THR A 47 47.35 -1.86 -8.84
N SER A 48 47.09 -2.60 -9.91
CA SER A 48 48.02 -3.60 -10.42
C SER A 48 48.20 -3.41 -11.92
N SER A 49 49.21 -2.64 -12.25
CA SER A 49 49.77 -2.49 -13.59
C SER A 49 50.47 -3.78 -13.98
N GLN A 50 49.94 -4.50 -14.98
CA GLN A 50 50.74 -5.46 -15.75
C GLN A 50 50.52 -5.15 -17.23
N ARG A 51 51.51 -4.44 -17.79
CA ARG A 51 51.67 -4.26 -19.23
C ARG A 51 52.27 -5.53 -19.80
N ILE A 52 51.59 -6.11 -20.79
CA ILE A 52 52.20 -7.05 -21.73
C ILE A 52 52.07 -6.40 -23.10
N ASN A 53 53.22 -6.04 -23.66
CA ASN A 53 53.34 -5.60 -25.05
C ASN A 53 52.93 -6.74 -25.98
N GLY A 54 52.10 -6.44 -26.97
CA GLY A 54 51.90 -7.38 -28.07
C GLY A 54 50.67 -7.07 -28.91
N PHE A 55 50.91 -6.51 -30.10
CA PHE A 55 49.99 -6.47 -31.23
C PHE A 55 48.72 -5.60 -31.09
N GLY A 56 48.81 -4.38 -31.62
CA GLY A 56 47.63 -3.71 -32.16
C GLY A 56 47.32 -4.23 -33.57
N PRO A 57 46.04 -4.18 -33.98
CA PRO A 57 45.76 -3.78 -35.35
C PRO A 57 44.84 -2.58 -35.44
N ILE A 58 45.12 -1.86 -36.51
CA ILE A 58 44.57 -0.62 -37.05
C ILE A 58 43.05 -0.71 -37.36
N LEU A 59 42.36 0.42 -37.14
CA LEU A 59 41.01 0.91 -37.51
C LEU A 59 40.26 0.23 -38.71
N PRO A 60 38.91 0.32 -38.86
CA PRO A 60 38.21 1.59 -39.07
C PRO A 60 36.91 1.83 -38.27
N LYS A 61 36.66 3.10 -37.96
CA LYS A 61 35.38 3.62 -37.43
C LYS A 61 34.30 3.47 -38.50
N ARG A 62 33.19 2.79 -38.20
CA ARG A 62 31.95 2.86 -39.00
C ARG A 62 30.90 3.64 -38.23
N LEU A 63 30.87 4.96 -38.42
CA LEU A 63 29.76 5.80 -37.97
C LEU A 63 28.55 5.44 -38.83
N ARG A 64 27.52 4.84 -38.22
CA ARG A 64 26.20 4.71 -38.84
C ARG A 64 25.52 6.08 -38.77
N THR A 65 25.62 6.86 -39.83
CA THR A 65 24.73 8.00 -40.04
C THR A 65 23.37 7.45 -40.42
N VAL A 66 22.49 7.26 -39.43
CA VAL A 66 21.07 6.99 -39.70
C VAL A 66 20.45 8.31 -40.14
N ALA A 67 20.06 8.40 -41.40
CA ALA A 67 19.30 9.54 -41.92
C ALA A 67 17.98 9.66 -41.14
N SER A 68 17.81 10.76 -40.41
CA SER A 68 16.59 11.10 -39.69
C SER A 68 15.48 11.50 -40.68
N PRO A 69 14.25 10.96 -40.57
CA PRO A 69 13.14 11.34 -41.43
C PRO A 69 12.70 12.78 -41.16
N SER A 70 12.44 13.51 -42.25
CA SER A 70 11.90 14.88 -42.32
C SER A 70 10.80 15.13 -41.29
N GLN A 71 11.12 15.94 -40.27
CA GLN A 71 10.16 16.40 -39.27
C GLN A 71 9.36 17.55 -39.87
N LYS A 72 8.11 17.29 -40.26
CA LYS A 72 7.14 18.35 -40.58
C LYS A 72 6.92 19.21 -39.34
N PRO A 73 6.90 20.55 -39.44
CA PRO A 73 6.65 21.41 -38.30
C PRO A 73 5.23 21.16 -37.79
N GLN A 74 5.12 20.54 -36.62
CA GLN A 74 3.84 20.41 -35.94
C GLN A 74 3.40 21.82 -35.52
N SER A 75 2.21 22.23 -35.96
CA SER A 75 1.58 23.47 -35.53
C SER A 75 1.57 23.52 -34.01
N LEU A 76 2.22 24.53 -33.43
CA LEU A 76 2.19 24.78 -32.01
C LEU A 76 0.76 25.21 -31.66
N THR A 77 -0.11 24.23 -31.41
CA THR A 77 -1.45 24.50 -30.88
C THR A 77 -1.24 25.00 -29.46
N ILE A 78 -1.20 26.33 -29.29
CA ILE A 78 -1.11 26.98 -27.99
C ILE A 78 -2.46 26.73 -27.29
N VAL A 79 -2.56 25.62 -26.58
CA VAL A 79 -3.63 25.41 -25.61
C VAL A 79 -3.42 26.48 -24.54
N CYS A 80 -4.38 27.37 -24.39
CA CYS A 80 -4.42 28.35 -23.32
C CYS A 80 -4.43 27.62 -21.97
N ALA A 81 -3.25 27.39 -21.40
CA ALA A 81 -3.11 26.62 -20.17
C ALA A 81 -3.48 27.49 -18.97
N LYS A 82 -4.66 27.23 -18.39
CA LYS A 82 -4.97 27.67 -17.03
C LYS A 82 -3.82 27.23 -16.10
N GLY A 83 -3.28 28.14 -15.28
CA GLY A 83 -2.13 27.87 -14.42
C GLY A 83 -2.30 26.65 -13.50
N TYR A 84 -1.18 26.05 -13.09
CA TYR A 84 -1.16 24.86 -12.22
C TYR A 84 -1.86 25.14 -10.88
N LYS A 85 -2.85 24.31 -10.55
CA LYS A 85 -3.52 24.29 -9.24
C LYS A 85 -3.19 22.98 -8.55
N MET A 86 -2.95 23.03 -7.24
CA MET A 86 -2.73 21.84 -6.42
C MET A 86 -3.88 20.85 -6.57
N LYS A 87 -3.56 19.56 -6.67
CA LYS A 87 -4.59 18.51 -6.78
C LYS A 87 -4.75 17.80 -5.45
N THR A 88 -6.01 17.56 -5.08
CA THR A 88 -6.33 16.74 -3.92
C THR A 88 -6.09 15.26 -4.21
N HIS A 89 -5.38 14.56 -3.32
CA HIS A 89 -5.25 13.12 -3.40
C HIS A 89 -6.59 12.43 -3.05
N LYS A 90 -7.32 12.02 -4.09
CA LYS A 90 -8.71 11.54 -3.94
C LYS A 90 -8.85 10.30 -3.07
N SER A 91 -7.86 9.41 -3.04
CA SER A 91 -7.92 8.21 -2.19
C SER A 91 -7.82 8.56 -0.70
N SER A 92 -7.00 9.56 -0.33
CA SER A 92 -6.97 10.12 1.03
C SER A 92 -8.28 10.82 1.38
N ALA A 93 -8.84 11.59 0.44
CA ALA A 93 -10.10 12.31 0.65
C ALA A 93 -11.29 11.38 0.94
N LYS A 94 -11.28 10.16 0.38
CA LYS A 94 -12.30 9.14 0.69
C LYS A 94 -12.17 8.53 2.10
N ARG A 95 -11.00 8.64 2.72
CA ARG A 95 -10.66 7.98 4.00
C ARG A 95 -10.77 8.91 5.20
N PHE A 96 -10.38 10.17 5.04
CA PHE A 96 -10.34 11.16 6.12
C PHE A 96 -11.44 12.20 5.94
N ARG A 97 -12.04 12.62 7.05
CA ARG A 97 -13.02 13.71 7.07
C ARG A 97 -12.78 14.62 8.25
N VAL A 98 -13.26 15.85 8.15
CA VAL A 98 -13.13 16.86 9.20
C VAL A 98 -14.46 17.05 9.91
N THR A 99 -14.44 17.20 11.23
CA THR A 99 -15.63 17.60 12.01
C THR A 99 -15.87 19.10 11.94
N GLY A 100 -17.03 19.58 12.38
CA GLY A 100 -17.28 21.03 12.49
C GLY A 100 -16.26 21.76 13.39
N SER A 101 -15.64 21.04 14.34
CA SER A 101 -14.55 21.54 15.18
C SER A 101 -13.15 21.41 14.56
N GLU A 102 -13.08 21.15 13.26
CA GLU A 102 -11.85 21.10 12.46
C GLU A 102 -10.87 19.97 12.83
N LYS A 103 -11.36 18.88 13.45
CA LYS A 103 -10.57 17.69 13.79
C LYS A 103 -10.62 16.64 12.67
N ILE A 104 -9.48 16.03 12.34
CA ILE A 104 -9.41 14.96 11.35
C ILE A 104 -9.85 13.62 11.96
N MET A 105 -10.86 13.01 11.37
CA MET A 105 -11.44 11.73 11.78
C MET A 105 -11.17 10.63 10.75
N ARG A 106 -11.00 9.41 11.26
CA ARG A 106 -10.87 8.18 10.47
C ARG A 106 -11.72 7.04 11.05
N ARG A 107 -11.95 6.02 10.23
CA ARG A 107 -12.50 4.73 10.69
C ARG A 107 -11.38 3.85 11.25
N ARG A 108 -11.71 2.97 12.20
CA ARG A 108 -10.78 1.91 12.64
C ARG A 108 -10.74 0.77 11.61
N ALA A 109 -9.56 0.17 11.44
CA ALA A 109 -9.36 -0.95 10.53
C ALA A 109 -9.83 -2.30 11.12
N GLY A 110 -10.04 -3.30 10.25
CA GLY A 110 -10.22 -4.70 10.67
C GLY A 110 -11.66 -5.15 10.97
N LYS A 111 -12.68 -4.47 10.43
CA LYS A 111 -14.11 -4.85 10.56
C LYS A 111 -14.77 -5.29 9.25
N GLN A 112 -13.99 -5.70 8.23
CA GLN A 112 -14.53 -6.14 6.93
C GLN A 112 -14.84 -7.66 6.91
N HIS A 113 -13.87 -8.50 7.29
CA HIS A 113 -13.97 -9.97 7.23
C HIS A 113 -13.48 -10.61 8.55
N LEU A 114 -13.69 -11.93 8.70
CA LEU A 114 -13.35 -12.72 9.90
C LEU A 114 -13.94 -12.13 11.19
N LEU A 115 -15.23 -11.80 11.17
CA LEU A 115 -15.92 -11.22 12.31
C LEU A 115 -16.31 -12.27 13.36
N ARG A 116 -16.53 -13.53 12.95
CA ARG A 116 -16.91 -14.65 13.82
C ARG A 116 -15.94 -14.87 14.98
N LYS A 117 -14.63 -14.77 14.72
CA LYS A 117 -13.57 -14.94 15.73
C LYS A 117 -13.32 -13.71 16.63
N LYS A 118 -14.03 -12.60 16.42
CA LYS A 118 -13.83 -11.35 17.18
C LYS A 118 -14.95 -11.20 18.21
N ASN A 119 -14.57 -11.07 19.49
CA ASN A 119 -15.52 -10.74 20.56
C ASN A 119 -16.35 -9.49 20.20
N THR A 120 -17.63 -9.48 20.57
CA THR A 120 -18.55 -8.35 20.43
C THR A 120 -17.96 -7.03 20.95
N ARG A 121 -17.28 -7.01 22.10
CA ARG A 121 -16.60 -5.81 22.64
C ARG A 121 -15.60 -5.24 21.63
N ARG A 122 -14.80 -6.10 20.98
CA ARG A 122 -13.85 -5.70 19.92
C ARG A 122 -14.58 -5.17 18.69
N ARG A 123 -15.66 -5.82 18.25
CA ARG A 123 -16.45 -5.38 17.06
C ARG A 123 -17.09 -4.01 17.27
N VAL A 124 -17.61 -3.73 18.47
CA VAL A 124 -18.18 -2.42 18.84
C VAL A 124 -17.11 -1.34 18.84
N ARG A 125 -15.94 -1.62 19.45
CA ARG A 125 -14.80 -0.68 19.43
C ARG A 125 -14.39 -0.31 18.00
N LEU A 126 -14.34 -1.28 17.08
CA LEU A 126 -13.96 -1.06 15.68
C LEU A 126 -15.01 -0.28 14.85
N SER A 127 -16.27 -0.20 15.29
CA SER A 127 -17.29 0.62 14.60
C SER A 127 -17.11 2.12 14.80
N LYS A 128 -16.55 2.52 15.95
CA LYS A 128 -16.45 3.93 16.33
C LYS A 128 -15.40 4.64 15.48
N MET A 129 -15.67 5.90 15.13
CA MET A 129 -14.66 6.77 14.55
C MET A 129 -13.66 7.24 15.60
N VAL A 130 -12.46 7.58 15.14
CA VAL A 130 -11.38 8.08 16.00
C VAL A 130 -10.68 9.23 15.31
N GLN A 131 -10.14 10.14 16.10
CA GLN A 131 -9.20 11.15 15.63
C GLN A 131 -7.94 10.47 15.03
N VAL A 132 -7.35 11.10 14.03
CA VAL A 132 -6.06 10.65 13.49
C VAL A 132 -4.97 10.86 14.55
N ASP A 133 -3.94 10.02 14.54
CA ASP A 133 -2.82 10.13 15.47
C ASP A 133 -1.94 11.32 15.05
N ARG A 134 -1.33 12.04 16.01
CA ARG A 134 -0.66 13.31 15.73
C ARG A 134 0.48 13.17 14.71
N SER A 135 1.19 12.05 14.74
CA SER A 135 2.32 11.76 13.83
C SER A 135 1.91 11.72 12.35
N ASP A 136 0.66 11.38 12.05
CA ASP A 136 0.19 11.24 10.66
C ASP A 136 -0.37 12.56 10.09
N TYR A 137 -0.45 13.63 10.88
CA TYR A 137 -1.12 14.88 10.49
C TYR A 137 -0.48 15.52 9.26
N ASP A 138 0.85 15.61 9.23
CA ASP A 138 1.56 16.28 8.15
C ASP A 138 1.37 15.54 6.81
N ASN A 139 1.36 14.21 6.84
CA ASN A 139 1.09 13.37 5.67
C ASN A 139 -0.34 13.59 5.13
N VAL A 140 -1.33 13.67 6.02
CA VAL A 140 -2.74 13.86 5.63
C VAL A 140 -2.97 15.27 5.08
N ILE A 141 -2.42 16.29 5.73
CA ILE A 141 -2.59 17.69 5.33
C ILE A 141 -1.88 17.95 3.99
N GLY A 142 -0.66 17.43 3.80
CA GLY A 142 0.06 17.54 2.53
C GLY A 142 -0.69 16.90 1.35
N ALA A 143 -1.38 15.79 1.59
CA ALA A 143 -2.18 15.11 0.56
C ALA A 143 -3.52 15.82 0.25
N LEU A 144 -4.01 16.65 1.17
CA LEU A 144 -5.34 17.27 1.12
C LEU A 144 -5.23 18.81 1.26
N PRO A 145 -4.69 19.51 0.25
CA PRO A 145 -4.33 20.93 0.34
C PRO A 145 -5.52 21.88 0.54
N TYR A 146 -6.74 21.45 0.19
CA TYR A 146 -7.96 22.26 0.32
C TYR A 146 -8.80 21.89 1.56
N LEU A 147 -8.28 21.05 2.45
CA LEU A 147 -8.98 20.63 3.66
C LEU A 147 -8.65 21.58 4.81
N LYS A 148 -9.67 22.21 5.41
CA LYS A 148 -9.51 23.09 6.57
C LYS A 148 -9.34 22.27 7.85
N VAL A 149 -8.25 22.47 8.59
CA VAL A 149 -7.92 21.69 9.80
C VAL A 149 -7.32 22.61 10.88
N ASN A 150 -7.74 22.42 12.13
CA ASN A 150 -7.14 23.09 13.30
C ASN A 150 -6.17 22.16 14.02
N ARG A 151 -4.91 22.60 14.21
CA ARG A 151 -3.83 21.82 14.82
C ARG A 151 -3.76 21.93 16.35
N GLN A 152 -4.52 22.82 16.98
CA GLN A 152 -4.35 23.19 18.40
C GLN A 152 -5.24 22.41 19.39
N LYS A 153 -5.89 21.31 18.98
CA LYS A 153 -6.95 20.64 19.75
C LYS A 153 -6.97 19.12 19.67
#